data_AF-A0A917NFQ4-F1
#
_entry.id   AF-A0A917NFQ4-F1
#
_cell.length_a   1.000
_cell.length_b   1.000
_cell.length_c   1.000
_cell.angle_alpha   90.00
_cell.angle_beta   90.00
_cell.angle_gamma   90.00
#
_symmetry.space_group_name_H-M   'P 1'
#
loop_
_entity.id
_entity.type
_entity.pdbx_description
1 polymer ?
#
loop_
_entity_poly.entity_id
_entity_poly.type
_entity_poly.pdbx_seq_one_letter_code
_entity_poly.pdbx_strand_id
1 'polypeptide(L)' 'MARGEAAPRDYRLAATAFIGSVNGLLHDWSAGWVDATLDEAVDELVRQLLGILRPAGWSPGL' A
#
# COMPACT_ATOMS: atom_id res chain seq x y z
N MET A 1 -9.48 14.75 13.71
CA MET A 1 -8.38 13.90 13.24
C MET A 1 -7.88 13.13 14.44
N ALA A 2 -8.46 11.97 14.72
CA ALA A 2 -8.14 11.18 15.90
C ALA A 2 -7.89 9.74 15.48
N ARG A 3 -6.78 9.14 15.97
CA ARG A 3 -6.46 7.70 15.89
C ARG A 3 -6.02 7.13 14.51
N GLY A 4 -5.33 7.92 13.68
CA GLY A 4 -4.68 7.40 12.47
C GLY A 4 -5.57 7.41 11.22
N GLU A 5 -6.64 8.20 11.23
CA GLU A 5 -7.42 8.50 10.03
C GLU A 5 -6.54 9.10 8.93
N ALA A 6 -6.76 8.66 7.70
CA ALA A 6 -6.09 9.22 6.54
C ALA A 6 -6.46 10.70 6.35
N ALA A 7 -5.50 11.51 5.92
CA ALA A 7 -5.76 12.93 5.65
C ALA A 7 -6.86 13.09 4.58
N PRO A 8 -7.79 14.05 4.72
CA PRO A 8 -8.81 14.29 3.70
C PRO A 8 -8.19 14.63 2.34
N ARG A 9 -8.41 13.75 1.35
CA ARG A 9 -8.11 13.99 -0.07
C ARG A 9 -8.97 13.07 -0.94
N ASP A 10 -9.01 13.33 -2.25
CA ASP A 10 -9.59 12.37 -3.18
C ASP A 10 -8.67 11.13 -3.28
N TYR A 11 -9.17 9.98 -2.80
CA TYR A 11 -8.48 8.70 -2.85
C TYR A 11 -8.89 7.84 -4.04
N ARG A 12 -9.86 8.24 -4.86
CA ARG A 12 -10.50 7.35 -5.85
C ARG A 12 -9.47 6.66 -6.76
N LEU A 13 -8.58 7.43 -7.38
CA LEU A 13 -7.55 6.86 -8.25
C LEU A 13 -6.48 6.07 -7.48
N ALA A 14 -6.08 6.55 -6.30
CA ALA A 14 -5.08 5.87 -5.49
C ALA A 14 -5.58 4.52 -4.96
N ALA A 15 -6.86 4.43 -4.58
CA ALA A 15 -7.50 3.21 -4.15
C ALA A 15 -7.62 2.21 -5.30
N THR A 16 -8.01 2.65 -6.50
CA THR A 16 -8.04 1.79 -7.70
C THR A 16 -6.65 1.24 -8.03
N ALA A 17 -5.62 2.09 -7.97
CA ALA A 17 -4.24 1.66 -8.21
C ALA A 17 -3.76 0.64 -7.16
N PHE A 18 -4.07 0.85 -5.88
CA PHE A 18 -3.71 -0.07 -4.80
C PHE A 18 -4.41 -1.43 -4.94
N ILE A 19 -5.71 -1.45 -5.28
CA ILE A 19 -6.42 -2.71 -5.55
C ILE A 19 -5.78 -3.45 -6.72
N GLY A 20 -5.39 -2.72 -7.78
CA GLY A 20 -4.65 -3.28 -8.90
C GLY A 20 -3.31 -3.88 -8.48
N SER A 21 -2.55 -3.20 -7.62
CA SER A 21 -1.26 -3.72 -7.14
C SER A 21 -1.41 -4.96 -6.26
N VAL A 22 -2.44 -5.03 -5.40
CA VAL A 22 -2.77 -6.25 -4.63
C VAL A 22 -3.05 -7.42 -5.57
N ASN A 23 -3.95 -7.23 -6.55
CA ASN A 23 -4.33 -8.30 -7.47
C ASN A 23 -3.15 -8.76 -8.33
N GLY A 24 -2.39 -7.82 -8.91
CA GLY A 24 -1.23 -8.14 -9.74
C GLY A 24 -0.14 -8.85 -8.94
N LEU A 25 0.23 -8.31 -7.77
CA LEU A 25 1.30 -8.89 -6.95
C LEU A 25 0.94 -10.28 -6.44
N LEU A 26 -0.28 -10.50 -5.93
CA LEU A 26 -0.70 -11.81 -5.44
C LEU A 26 -0.83 -12.83 -6.58
N HIS A 27 -1.29 -12.38 -7.76
CA HIS A 27 -1.30 -13.22 -8.96
C HIS A 27 0.11 -13.68 -9.31
N ASP A 28 1.05 -12.74 -9.45
CA ASP A 28 2.42 -13.03 -9.87
C ASP A 28 3.20 -13.84 -8.82
N TRP A 29 2.96 -13.59 -7.53
CA TRP A 29 3.48 -14.40 -6.43
C TRP A 29 2.94 -15.83 -6.49
N SER A 30 1.63 -16.01 -6.68
CA SER A 30 1.03 -17.35 -6.79
C SER A 30 1.50 -18.14 -8.02
N ALA A 31 1.90 -17.43 -9.08
CA ALA A 31 2.48 -17.99 -10.30
C ALA A 31 3.99 -18.31 -10.18
N GLY A 32 4.63 -17.96 -9.06
CA GLY A 32 6.07 -18.13 -8.85
C GLY A 32 6.93 -17.15 -9.65
N TRP A 33 6.36 -16.05 -10.15
CA TRP A 33 7.09 -15.01 -10.88
C TRP A 33 7.75 -13.99 -9.96
N VAL A 34 7.32 -13.94 -8.70
CA VAL A 34 7.93 -13.14 -7.64
C VAL A 34 8.57 -14.07 -6.64
N ASP A 35 9.89 -13.96 -6.51
CA ASP A 35 10.67 -14.67 -5.49
C ASP A 35 10.58 -13.91 -4.16
N ALA A 36 9.49 -14.16 -3.44
CA ALA A 36 9.23 -13.61 -2.11
C ALA A 36 8.38 -14.60 -1.31
N THR A 37 8.48 -14.56 0.01
CA THR A 37 7.51 -15.16 0.91
C THR A 37 6.18 -14.40 0.88
N LEU A 38 5.10 -15.04 1.34
CA LEU A 38 3.81 -14.36 1.48
C LEU A 38 3.91 -13.16 2.44
N ASP A 39 4.70 -13.30 3.51
CA ASP A 39 4.89 -12.24 4.50
C ASP A 39 5.59 -11.01 3.88
N GLU A 40 6.62 -11.22 3.06
CA GLU A 40 7.29 -10.12 2.34
C GLU A 40 6.35 -9.41 1.37
N ALA A 41 5.48 -10.15 0.68
CA ALA A 41 4.48 -9.57 -0.21
C ALA A 41 3.44 -8.74 0.57
N VAL A 42 2.96 -9.25 1.71
CA VAL A 42 2.02 -8.54 2.59
C VAL A 42 2.66 -7.28 3.17
N ASP A 43 3.91 -7.38 3.65
CA ASP A 43 4.67 -6.24 4.19
C ASP A 43 4.82 -5.14 3.14
N GLU A 44 5.08 -5.51 1.88
CA GLU A 44 5.18 -4.54 0.80
C GLU A 44 3.85 -3.87 0.49
N LEU A 45 2.74 -4.62 0.43
CA LEU A 45 1.41 -4.04 0.25
C LEU A 45 1.04 -3.09 1.39
N VAL A 46 1.41 -3.42 2.64
CA VAL A 46 1.23 -2.52 3.78
C VAL A 46 2.08 -1.25 3.62
N ARG A 47 3.36 -1.39 3.23
CA ARG A 47 4.24 -0.23 2.96
C ARG A 47 3.66 0.68 1.87
N GLN A 48 3.15 0.11 0.77
CA GLN A 48 2.50 0.85 -0.30
C GLN A 48 1.25 1.59 0.19
N LEU A 49 0.37 0.90 0.94
CA LEU A 49 -0.83 1.51 1.51
C LEU A 49 -0.46 2.69 2.42
N LEU A 50 0.50 2.51 3.33
CA LEU A 50 0.95 3.58 4.21
C LEU A 50 1.56 4.76 3.44
N GLY A 51 2.30 4.49 2.35
CA GLY A 51 2.78 5.53 1.44
C GLY A 51 1.65 6.33 0.80
N ILE A 52 0.58 5.65 0.38
CA ILE A 52 -0.62 6.28 -0.19
C ILE A 52 -1.34 7.18 0.82
N LEU A 53 -1.42 6.76 2.09
CA LEU A 53 -2.13 7.50 3.13
C LEU A 53 -1.32 8.68 3.69
N ARG A 54 0.00 8.68 3.54
CA ARG A 54 0.88 9.75 4.03
C ARG A 54 0.82 10.96 3.09
N PRO A 55 0.55 12.18 3.62
CA PRO A 55 0.58 13.39 2.81
C PRO A 55 2.01 13.72 2.33
N ALA A 56 2.13 14.47 1.24
CA ALA A 56 3.42 14.98 0.78
C ALA A 56 4.07 15.85 1.86
N GLY A 57 5.34 15.59 2.16
CA GLY A 57 6.06 16.26 3.26
C GLY A 57 5.75 15.70 4.65
N TRP A 58 5.12 14.52 4.76
CA TRP A 58 4.97 13.82 6.02
C TRP A 58 6.35 13.43 6.58
N SER A 59 6.71 14.02 7.72
CA SER A 59 7.82 13.56 8.56
C SER A 59 7.24 12.74 9.72
N PRO A 60 7.66 11.48 9.93
CA PRO A 60 7.42 10.82 11.20
C PRO A 60 8.09 11.69 12.26
N GLY A 61 7.31 12.24 13.19
CA GLY A 61 7.82 13.18 14.19
C GLY A 61 9.06 12.62 14.90
N LEU A 62 10.07 13.49 15.06
CA LEU A 62 11.15 13.31 16.03
C LEU A 62 10.59 13.20 17.44
#